data_AF-A0A9E5GNX4-F1
#
_entry.id   AF-A0A9E5GNX4-F1
#
_cell.length_a   1.000
_cell.length_b   1.000
_cell.length_c   1.000
_cell.angle_alpha   90.00
_cell.angle_beta   90.00
_cell.angle_gamma   90.00
#
_symmetry.space_group_name_H-M   'P 1'
#
loop_
_entity.id
_entity.type
_entity.pdbx_description
1 polymer ?
#
loop_
_entity_poly.entity_id
_entity_poly.type
_entity_poly.pdbx_seq_one_letter_code
_entity_poly.pdbx_strand_id
1 'polypeptide(L)' 'MIFIDEIDAIGKKRGVGYTGGHQEQEQTLNQILTEMDGFDNKTNIIVIAATNRPDILDPALLRA' A
#
# COMPACT_ATOMS: atom_id res chain seq x y z
N MET A 1 6.43 -12.61 8.90
CA MET A 1 7.17 -11.42 8.47
C MET A 1 6.92 -11.24 6.99
N ILE A 2 6.31 -10.13 6.60
CA ILE A 2 6.03 -9.79 5.20
C ILE A 2 7.00 -8.69 4.82
N PHE A 3 7.73 -8.87 3.72
CA PHE A 3 8.60 -7.83 3.15
C PHE A 3 8.06 -7.42 1.78
N ILE A 4 7.93 -6.12 1.57
CA ILE A 4 7.43 -5.52 0.33
C ILE A 4 8.51 -4.59 -0.20
N ASP A 5 9.17 -4.97 -1.28
CA ASP A 5 10.06 -4.04 -1.98
C ASP A 5 9.27 -3.24 -3.02
N GLU A 6 9.79 -2.07 -3.38
CA GLU A 6 9.17 -1.17 -4.36
C GLU A 6 7.67 -0.94 -4.09
N ILE A 7 7.30 -0.64 -2.84
CA ILE A 7 5.88 -0.42 -2.48
C ILE A 7 5.28 0.78 -3.25
N ASP A 8 6.10 1.67 -3.80
CA ASP A 8 5.68 2.72 -4.72
C ASP A 8 5.14 2.20 -6.06
N ALA A 9 5.28 0.91 -6.39
CA ALA A 9 4.59 0.31 -7.52
C ALA A 9 3.07 0.22 -7.29
N ILE A 10 2.62 0.01 -6.06
CA ILE A 10 1.21 -0.19 -5.71
C ILE A 10 0.65 0.89 -4.76
N GLY A 11 1.53 1.67 -4.13
CA GLY A 11 1.21 2.61 -3.07
C GLY A 11 1.21 4.08 -3.49
N LYS A 12 1.09 4.41 -4.78
CA LYS A 12 1.12 5.81 -5.24
C LYS A 12 -0.13 6.57 -4.83
N LYS A 13 0.06 7.81 -4.38
CA LYS A 13 -0.98 8.78 -4.05
C LYS A 13 -1.77 9.13 -5.31
N ARG A 14 -3.09 9.20 -5.16
CA ARG A 14 -4.05 9.58 -6.20
C ARG A 14 -3.63 10.89 -6.89
N GLY A 15 -3.26 10.80 -8.16
CA GLY A 15 -2.91 11.95 -8.99
C GLY A 15 -4.03 12.23 -10.00
N VAL A 16 -4.57 13.44 -9.98
CA VAL A 16 -5.54 13.96 -10.95
C VAL A 16 -4.82 14.15 -12.29
N GLY A 17 -4.75 13.10 -13.11
CA GLY A 17 -4.05 13.19 -14.39
C GLY A 17 -4.01 11.90 -15.18
N TYR A 18 -4.88 11.86 -16.20
CA TYR A 18 -4.77 11.07 -17.43
C TYR A 18 -5.04 9.56 -17.35
N THR A 19 -6.32 9.25 -17.60
CA THR A 19 -6.78 8.20 -18.53
C THR A 19 -6.34 6.75 -18.25
N GLY A 20 -7.14 6.05 -17.43
CA GLY A 20 -7.65 4.73 -17.81
C GLY A 20 -6.86 3.47 -17.43
N GLY A 21 -5.82 3.54 -16.58
CA GLY A 21 -5.00 2.36 -16.24
C GLY A 21 -4.72 2.09 -14.76
N HIS A 22 -5.25 2.88 -13.82
CA HIS A 22 -4.81 2.88 -12.42
C HIS A 22 -5.75 2.15 -11.42
N GLN A 23 -6.90 1.64 -11.86
CA GLN A 23 -7.92 1.08 -10.94
C GLN A 23 -7.50 -0.24 -10.28
N GLU A 24 -6.76 -1.10 -10.99
CA GLU A 24 -6.37 -2.42 -10.46
C GLU A 24 -5.31 -2.33 -9.35
N GLN A 25 -4.35 -1.42 -9.49
CA GLN A 25 -3.35 -1.13 -8.45
C GLN A 25 -4.03 -0.60 -7.18
N GLU A 26 -4.96 0.34 -7.34
CA GLU A 26 -5.72 0.91 -6.22
C GLU A 26 -6.60 -0.13 -5.51
N GLN A 27 -7.25 -1.00 -6.28
CA GLN A 27 -8.07 -2.08 -5.73
C GLN A 27 -7.23 -3.10 -4.97
N THR A 28 -6.04 -3.41 -5.49
CA THR A 28 -5.06 -4.29 -4.83
C THR A 28 -4.57 -3.68 -3.51
N LEU A 29 -4.26 -2.38 -3.49
CA LEU A 29 -3.81 -1.69 -2.28
C LEU A 29 -4.87 -1.67 -1.18
N ASN A 30 -6.11 -1.31 -1.52
CA ASN A 30 -7.22 -1.28 -0.57
C ASN A 30 -7.52 -2.67 -0.01
N GLN A 31 -7.39 -3.73 -0.82
CA GLN A 31 -7.56 -5.10 -0.34
C GLN A 31 -6.47 -5.46 0.67
N ILE A 32 -5.20 -5.15 0.37
CA ILE A 32 -4.09 -5.41 1.31
C ILE A 32 -4.33 -4.69 2.64
N LEU A 33 -4.76 -3.42 2.59
CA LEU A 33 -5.07 -2.64 3.80
C LEU A 33 -6.25 -3.23 4.58
N THR A 34 -7.31 -3.66 3.90
CA THR A 34 -8.49 -4.26 4.56
C THR A 34 -8.16 -5.61 5.20
N GLU A 35 -7.35 -6.43 4.54
CA GLU A 35 -6.84 -7.68 5.12
C GLU A 35 -5.89 -7.38 6.30
N MET A 36 -5.08 -6.32 6.21
CA MET A 36 -4.22 -5.87 7.31
C MET A 36 -5.03 -5.42 8.54
N ASP A 37 -6.12 -4.67 8.34
CA ASP A 37 -7.06 -4.26 9.40
C ASP A 37 -7.84 -5.44 10.00
N GLY A 38 -7.97 -6.55 9.26
CA GLY A 38 -8.66 -7.77 9.68
C GLY A 38 -7.85 -8.69 10.58
N PHE A 39 -6.53 -8.48 10.73
CA PHE A 39 -5.72 -9.28 11.64
C PHE A 39 -6.01 -8.91 13.10
N ASP A 40 -6.45 -9.90 13.89
CA ASP A 40 -6.61 -9.74 15.35
C ASP A 40 -5.25 -9.48 16.01
N ASN A 41 -5.24 -8.78 17.15
CA ASN A 41 -4.05 -8.40 17.94
C ASN A 41 -3.19 -9.60 18.41
N LYS A 42 -3.66 -10.83 18.18
CA LYS A 42 -2.94 -12.08 18.45
C LYS A 42 -2.00 -12.51 17.32
N THR A 43 -2.07 -11.84 16.17
CA THR A 43 -1.27 -12.17 14.99
C THR A 43 0.03 -11.37 15.03
N ASN A 44 1.15 -12.01 15.39
CA ASN A 44 2.49 -11.39 15.40
C ASN A 44 3.03 -11.20 13.96
N ILE A 45 2.36 -10.37 13.15
CA ILE A 45 2.79 -10.04 11.79
C ILE A 45 3.59 -8.75 11.82
N ILE A 46 4.87 -8.84 11.43
CA ILE A 46 5.72 -7.70 11.14
C ILE A 46 5.70 -7.49 9.63
N VAL A 47 5.26 -6.31 9.18
CA VAL A 47 5.33 -5.87 7.77
C VAL A 47 6.45 -4.85 7.65
N ILE A 48 7.35 -5.07 6.69
CA ILE A 48 8.44 -4.14 6.36
C ILE A 48 8.30 -3.79 4.88
N ALA A 49 8.34 -2.51 4.54
CA ALA A 49 8.25 -2.04 3.17
C ALA A 49 9.45 -1.13 2.81
N ALA A 50 9.93 -1.24 1.57
CA ALA A 50 10.96 -0.38 0.99
C ALA A 50 10.40 0.38 -0.23
N THR A 51 10.88 1.60 -0.45
CA THR A 51 10.48 2.45 -1.57
C THR A 51 11.66 3.25 -2.10
N ASN A 52 11.66 3.48 -3.41
CA ASN A 52 12.60 4.39 -4.06
C ASN A 52 12.03 5.82 -4.22
N ARG A 53 10.73 6.00 -3.94
CA ARG A 53 10.00 7.25 -4.18
C ARG A 53 9.04 7.56 -3.02
N PRO A 54 9.56 7.97 -1.85
CA PRO A 54 8.73 8.26 -0.68
C PRO A 54 7.79 9.46 -0.87
N ASP A 55 8.10 10.35 -1.82
CA ASP A 55 7.37 11.58 -2.12
C ASP A 55 6.00 11.33 -2.78
N ILE A 56 5.86 10.22 -3.51
CA ILE A 56 4.62 9.88 -4.23
C ILE A 56 3.75 8.86 -3.47
N LEU A 57 4.16 8.39 -2.30
CA LEU A 57 3.42 7.38 -1.56
C LEU A 57 2.11 7.92 -0.97
N ASP A 58 1.10 7.06 -0.91
CA ASP A 58 -0.17 7.34 -0.25
C ASP A 58 0.07 7.46 1.28
N PRO A 59 -0.30 8.60 1.88
CA PRO A 59 -0.18 8.78 3.33
C PRO A 59 -0.90 7.73 4.17
N ALA A 60 -1.91 7.03 3.63
CA ALA A 60 -2.60 5.94 4.32
C ALA A 60 -1.65 4.80 4.70
N LEU A 61 -0.61 4.53 3.89
CA LEU A 61 0.40 3.50 4.16
C LEU A 61 1.30 3.84 5.35
N LEU A 62 1.38 5.12 5.73
CA LEU A 62 2.14 5.58 6.89
C LEU A 62 1.30 5.62 8.19
N ARG A 63 0.00 5.36 8.08
CA ARG A 63 -0.94 5.41 9.22
C ARG A 63 -1.35 4.04 9.74
N ALA A 64 -1.14 2.99 8.95
CA ALA A 64 -1.36 1.60 9.33
C ALA A 64 -0.30 1.11 10.34
#